data_AF-X1LH66-F1
#
_entry.id   AF-X1LH66-F1
#
_cell.length_a   1.000
_cell.length_b   1.000
_cell.length_c   1.000
_cell.angle_alpha   90.00
_cell.angle_beta   90.00
_cell.angle_gamma   90.00
#
_symmetry.space_group_name_H-M   'P 1'
#
loop_
_entity.id
_entity.type
_entity.pdbx_description
1 polymer ?
#
loop_
_entity_poly.entity_id
_entity_poly.type
_entity_poly.pdbx_seq_one_letter_code
_entity_poly.pdbx_strand_id
1 'polypeptide(L)'
;WRSLDKIIPKRRSQNIIASAGTKKSKKRVAITAHHDSALCIVSYKLYLFVRFAFLPALIIVAAIVAARVLGVLQGWIIVWSVLAIVFLPISIGMFILASSRRVSPGADDNASGVAVMLEVARAAAESPPADTELFFIASGAEEQGLVGARKLVASKALPRDTLLLNLDGVGVGPHSYVIEGNGIFRRRRTSSQLNQVLSNSIKGAGLKPSLWWAALARHDHVPFLQAKMRATTYTTDVGGKDRLGRFIARAFGLPNARARGYRYIHTLEDT
;
A
#
# COMPACT_ATOMS: atom_id res chain seq x y z
N TRP A 1 -1.11 13.79 0.53
CA TRP A 1 -2.47 13.26 0.30
C TRP A 1 -3.52 13.91 1.18
N ARG A 2 -3.64 13.66 2.51
CA ARG A 2 -4.69 14.31 3.36
C ARG A 2 -4.73 15.85 3.25
N SER A 3 -3.58 16.51 3.19
CA SER A 3 -3.49 17.98 3.19
C SER A 3 -3.75 18.64 1.85
N LEU A 4 -3.77 17.87 0.75
CA LEU A 4 -3.93 18.40 -0.62
C LEU A 4 -5.24 17.96 -1.29
N ASP A 5 -6.09 17.20 -0.58
CA ASP A 5 -7.37 16.70 -1.11
C ASP A 5 -8.28 17.80 -1.65
N LYS A 6 -8.21 19.02 -1.11
CA LYS A 6 -9.03 20.15 -1.56
C LYS A 6 -8.58 20.77 -2.89
N ILE A 7 -7.34 20.51 -3.33
CA ILE A 7 -6.69 21.24 -4.43
C ILE A 7 -6.36 20.32 -5.62
N ILE A 8 -6.39 19.00 -5.41
CA ILE A 8 -6.11 18.01 -6.45
C ILE A 8 -7.41 17.66 -7.20
N PRO A 9 -7.37 17.50 -8.55
CA PRO A 9 -8.50 17.00 -9.32
C PRO A 9 -9.07 15.69 -8.76
N LYS A 10 -10.39 15.64 -8.58
CA LYS A 10 -11.08 14.48 -7.99
C LYS A 10 -11.69 13.61 -9.09
N ARG A 11 -11.61 12.30 -8.90
CA ARG A 11 -12.35 11.31 -9.69
C ARG A 11 -13.32 10.55 -8.80
N ARG A 12 -14.40 10.06 -9.38
CA ARG A 12 -15.35 9.19 -8.68
C ARG A 12 -14.71 7.81 -8.48
N SER A 13 -14.91 7.25 -7.30
CA SER A 13 -14.52 5.89 -6.92
C SER A 13 -15.51 5.40 -5.86
N GLN A 14 -15.68 4.10 -5.76
CA GLN A 14 -16.65 3.45 -4.90
C GLN A 14 -16.03 2.19 -4.27
N ASN A 15 -16.49 1.82 -3.09
CA ASN A 15 -16.23 0.50 -2.55
C ASN A 15 -17.44 -0.38 -2.84
N ILE A 16 -17.21 -1.62 -3.23
CA ILE A 16 -18.26 -2.62 -3.39
C ILE A 16 -18.16 -3.59 -2.20
N ILE A 17 -19.28 -3.82 -1.53
CA ILE A 17 -19.35 -4.70 -0.36
C ILE A 17 -20.47 -5.70 -0.61
N ALA A 18 -20.14 -6.98 -0.55
CA ALA A 18 -21.09 -8.07 -0.48
C ALA A 18 -20.94 -8.79 0.86
N SER A 19 -22.03 -9.37 1.36
CA SER A 19 -22.02 -10.14 2.61
C SER A 19 -22.79 -11.43 2.48
N ALA A 20 -22.30 -12.50 3.12
CA ALA A 20 -22.96 -13.79 3.20
C ALA A 20 -23.04 -14.27 4.67
N GLY A 21 -24.11 -14.96 5.04
CA GLY A 21 -24.38 -15.41 6.40
C GLY A 21 -25.49 -14.61 7.10
N THR A 22 -25.75 -14.91 8.38
CA THR A 22 -26.81 -14.27 9.16
C THR A 22 -26.24 -13.31 10.21
N LYS A 23 -27.01 -12.28 10.60
CA LYS A 23 -26.63 -11.33 11.68
C LYS A 23 -26.44 -11.99 13.05
N LYS A 24 -26.92 -13.23 13.25
CA LYS A 24 -26.74 -14.03 14.47
C LYS A 24 -25.38 -14.75 14.54
N SER A 25 -24.54 -14.61 13.51
CA SER A 25 -23.23 -15.27 13.46
C SER A 25 -22.32 -14.80 14.60
N LYS A 26 -21.60 -15.75 15.20
CA LYS A 26 -20.68 -15.51 16.32
C LYS A 26 -19.33 -14.97 15.85
N LYS A 27 -18.98 -15.19 14.58
CA LYS A 27 -17.70 -14.79 13.98
C LYS A 27 -17.94 -13.94 12.74
N ARG A 28 -17.04 -12.99 12.49
CA ARG A 28 -17.07 -12.11 11.32
C ARG A 28 -15.72 -12.08 10.65
N VAL A 29 -15.70 -12.34 9.34
CA VAL A 29 -14.48 -12.31 8.53
C VAL A 29 -14.72 -11.46 7.30
N ALA A 30 -13.81 -10.54 7.00
CA ALA A 30 -13.81 -9.76 5.78
C ALA A 30 -12.62 -10.17 4.92
N ILE A 31 -12.88 -10.45 3.65
CA ILE A 31 -11.88 -10.62 2.60
C ILE A 31 -11.97 -9.38 1.73
N THR A 32 -10.85 -8.68 1.55
CA THR A 32 -10.79 -7.45 0.76
C THR A 32 -9.69 -7.54 -0.27
N ALA A 33 -9.93 -6.94 -1.43
CA ALA A 33 -8.96 -6.71 -2.48
C ALA A 33 -9.29 -5.38 -3.14
N HIS A 34 -8.29 -4.62 -3.57
CA HIS A 34 -8.57 -3.37 -4.28
C HIS A 34 -8.79 -3.62 -5.77
N HIS A 35 -9.67 -2.84 -6.40
CA HIS A 35 -10.06 -3.02 -7.80
C HIS A 35 -9.64 -1.84 -8.70
N ASP A 36 -8.98 -0.83 -8.13
CA ASP A 36 -8.34 0.21 -8.93
C ASP A 36 -6.96 -0.24 -9.43
N SER A 37 -6.35 0.57 -10.28
CA SER A 37 -5.03 0.29 -10.85
C SER A 37 -4.14 1.52 -10.73
N ALA A 38 -2.86 1.27 -10.47
CA ALA A 38 -1.86 2.31 -10.43
C ALA A 38 -1.65 2.97 -11.81
N LEU A 39 -1.07 4.16 -11.79
CA LEU A 39 -0.44 4.72 -13.00
C LEU A 39 0.87 3.97 -13.25
N CYS A 40 1.19 3.69 -14.51
CA CYS A 40 2.52 3.22 -14.89
C CYS A 40 3.55 4.22 -14.39
N ILE A 41 4.69 3.77 -13.88
CA ILE A 41 5.81 4.68 -13.62
C ILE A 41 6.62 4.88 -14.91
N VAL A 42 7.24 6.04 -15.09
CA VAL A 42 8.05 6.29 -16.29
C VAL A 42 9.27 5.36 -16.32
N SER A 43 9.99 5.27 -15.20
CA SER A 43 11.12 4.36 -15.04
C SER A 43 11.31 4.01 -13.58
N TYR A 44 11.64 2.76 -13.30
CA TYR A 44 11.96 2.29 -11.95
C TYR A 44 13.11 3.09 -11.29
N LYS A 45 14.18 3.35 -12.05
CA LYS A 45 15.34 4.10 -11.54
C LYS A 45 14.98 5.55 -11.23
N LEU A 46 14.23 6.18 -12.14
CA LEU A 46 13.76 7.56 -11.97
C LEU A 46 12.83 7.66 -10.75
N TYR A 47 11.91 6.71 -10.59
CA TYR A 47 11.01 6.63 -9.44
C TYR A 47 11.77 6.59 -8.10
N LEU A 48 12.79 5.71 -8.00
CA LEU A 48 13.62 5.63 -6.79
C LEU A 48 14.41 6.92 -6.56
N PHE A 49 15.02 7.48 -7.61
CA PHE A 49 15.77 8.74 -7.52
C PHE A 49 14.88 9.89 -7.02
N VAL A 50 13.69 10.04 -7.60
CA VAL A 50 12.74 11.08 -7.20
C VAL A 50 12.35 10.93 -5.74
N ARG A 51 12.02 9.70 -5.32
CA ARG A 51 11.53 9.42 -3.97
C ARG A 51 12.60 9.55 -2.88
N PHE A 52 13.83 9.12 -3.15
CA PHE A 52 14.87 8.99 -2.13
C PHE A 52 15.99 10.04 -2.20
N ALA A 53 16.16 10.73 -3.33
CA ALA A 53 17.17 11.78 -3.48
C ALA A 53 16.53 13.15 -3.77
N PHE A 54 15.72 13.24 -4.82
CA PHE A 54 15.20 14.53 -5.29
C PHE A 54 14.22 15.18 -4.30
N LEU A 55 13.20 14.43 -3.83
CA LEU A 55 12.18 14.97 -2.94
C LEU A 55 12.74 15.39 -1.56
N PRO A 56 13.64 14.61 -0.91
CA PRO A 56 14.33 15.07 0.28
C PRO A 56 15.17 16.34 0.05
N ALA A 57 15.91 16.42 -1.06
CA ALA A 57 16.69 17.61 -1.39
C ALA A 57 15.78 18.83 -1.59
N LEU A 58 14.65 18.68 -2.29
CA LEU A 58 13.63 19.72 -2.47
C LEU A 58 13.06 20.21 -1.13
N ILE A 59 12.80 19.30 -0.17
CA ILE A 59 12.33 19.66 1.17
C ILE A 59 13.40 20.47 1.93
N ILE A 60 14.67 20.06 1.84
CA ILE A 60 15.78 20.78 2.49
C ILE A 60 15.93 22.18 1.89
N VAL A 61 15.94 22.31 0.57
CA VAL A 61 16.02 23.61 -0.12
C VAL A 61 14.84 24.50 0.28
N ALA A 62 13.62 23.95 0.27
CA ALA A 62 12.44 24.70 0.69
C ALA A 62 12.51 25.16 2.16
N ALA A 63 13.02 24.32 3.07
CA ALA A 63 13.21 24.68 4.47
C ALA A 63 14.26 25.79 4.65
N ILE A 64 15.36 25.75 3.88
CA ILE A 64 16.39 26.79 3.89
C ILE A 64 15.81 28.12 3.38
N VAL A 65 15.07 28.10 2.27
CA VAL A 65 14.39 29.29 1.73
C VAL A 65 13.39 29.86 2.75
N ALA A 66 12.60 29.00 3.40
CA ALA A 66 11.68 29.43 4.45
C ALA A 66 12.41 30.07 5.65
N ALA A 67 13.51 29.47 6.12
CA ALA A 67 14.33 30.03 7.19
C ALA A 67 14.93 31.39 6.81
N ARG A 68 15.30 31.59 5.53
CA ARG A 68 15.76 32.88 5.03
C ARG A 68 14.66 33.94 5.03
N VAL A 69 13.45 33.58 4.59
CA VAL A 69 12.28 34.49 4.57
C VAL A 69 11.88 34.90 5.98
N LEU A 70 11.99 34.00 6.95
CA LEU A 70 11.72 34.26 8.36
C LEU A 70 12.85 35.03 9.07
N GLY A 71 13.92 35.40 8.37
CA GLY A 71 15.06 36.15 8.93
C GLY A 71 16.00 35.34 9.82
N VAL A 72 15.82 34.01 9.88
CA VAL A 72 16.68 33.10 10.69
C VAL A 72 18.06 32.94 10.06
N LEU A 73 18.11 32.88 8.72
CA LEU A 73 19.37 32.84 7.97
C LEU A 73 19.64 34.19 7.33
N GLN A 74 20.86 34.71 7.48
CA GLN A 74 21.30 35.92 6.77
C GLN A 74 21.95 35.52 5.44
N GLY A 75 21.79 36.35 4.41
CA GLY A 75 22.39 36.10 3.10
C GLY A 75 21.86 37.02 2.02
N TRP A 76 22.62 37.16 0.94
CA TRP A 76 22.34 38.08 -0.16
C TRP A 76 21.09 37.61 -0.91
N ILE A 77 20.11 38.51 -1.10
CA ILE A 77 18.84 38.21 -1.78
C ILE A 77 19.08 37.58 -3.17
N ILE A 78 20.12 38.04 -3.87
CA ILE A 78 20.52 37.61 -5.21
C ILE A 78 20.85 36.11 -5.25
N VAL A 79 21.57 35.59 -4.26
CA VAL A 79 21.95 34.15 -4.20
C VAL A 79 20.70 33.27 -4.10
N TRP A 80 19.74 33.68 -3.27
CA TRP A 80 18.48 32.95 -3.08
C TRP A 80 17.56 33.04 -4.29
N SER A 81 17.51 34.20 -4.96
CA SER A 81 16.77 34.38 -6.21
C SER A 81 17.33 33.53 -7.35
N VAL A 82 18.66 33.46 -7.49
CA VAL A 82 19.31 32.60 -8.51
C VAL A 82 19.05 31.12 -8.23
N LEU A 83 19.17 30.69 -6.97
CA LEU A 83 18.84 29.32 -6.57
C LEU A 83 17.38 28.98 -6.91
N ALA A 84 16.44 29.87 -6.63
CA ALA A 84 15.02 29.66 -6.97
C ALA A 84 14.79 29.57 -8.49
N ILE A 85 15.40 30.47 -9.28
CA ILE A 85 15.27 30.52 -10.75
C ILE A 85 15.83 29.27 -11.42
N VAL A 86 16.90 28.68 -10.89
CA VAL A 86 17.48 27.44 -11.45
C VAL A 86 16.75 26.20 -10.94
N PHE A 87 16.43 26.16 -9.65
CA PHE A 87 15.88 24.96 -9.00
C PHE A 87 14.40 24.73 -9.33
N LEU A 88 13.62 25.79 -9.55
CA LEU A 88 12.21 25.67 -9.86
C LEU A 88 11.97 25.02 -11.24
N PRO A 89 12.61 25.42 -12.35
CA PRO A 89 12.51 24.73 -13.64
C PRO A 89 12.96 23.27 -13.58
N ILE A 90 14.06 22.97 -12.86
CA ILE A 90 14.50 21.58 -12.65
C ILE A 90 13.42 20.79 -11.92
N SER A 91 12.81 21.36 -10.88
CA SER A 91 11.73 20.70 -10.14
C SER A 91 10.49 20.45 -10.99
N ILE A 92 10.10 21.41 -11.84
CA ILE A 92 9.00 21.25 -12.79
C ILE A 92 9.34 20.17 -13.82
N GLY A 93 10.54 20.22 -14.41
CA GLY A 93 11.02 19.22 -15.37
C GLY A 93 11.05 17.81 -14.77
N MET A 94 11.57 17.66 -13.56
CA MET A 94 11.59 16.39 -12.83
C MET A 94 10.18 15.89 -12.52
N PHE A 95 9.25 16.77 -12.14
CA PHE A 95 7.86 16.38 -11.90
C PHE A 95 7.19 15.87 -13.18
N ILE A 96 7.41 16.54 -14.32
CA ILE A 96 6.88 16.13 -15.62
C ILE A 96 7.48 14.78 -16.03
N LEU A 97 8.81 14.66 -16.00
CA LEU A 97 9.53 13.44 -16.40
C LEU A 97 9.19 12.24 -15.52
N ALA A 98 8.85 12.44 -14.25
CA ALA A 98 8.48 11.37 -13.34
C ALA A 98 6.98 11.03 -13.36
N SER A 99 6.18 11.85 -14.05
CA SER A 99 4.72 11.68 -14.11
C SER A 99 4.33 10.95 -15.39
N SER A 100 3.45 9.96 -15.23
CA SER A 100 2.83 9.24 -16.34
C SER A 100 1.32 9.34 -16.22
N ARG A 101 0.64 9.37 -17.37
CA ARG A 101 -0.83 9.31 -17.45
C ARG A 101 -1.33 7.94 -17.91
N ARG A 102 -0.43 7.02 -18.27
CA ARG A 102 -0.80 5.66 -18.66
C ARG A 102 -1.14 4.87 -17.41
N VAL A 103 -2.24 4.13 -17.46
CA VAL A 103 -2.71 3.27 -16.37
C VAL A 103 -2.11 1.88 -16.57
N SER A 104 -1.64 1.24 -15.51
CA SER A 104 -1.14 -0.13 -15.59
C SER A 104 -2.29 -1.10 -15.85
N PRO A 105 -2.04 -2.25 -16.50
CA PRO A 105 -3.07 -3.28 -16.68
C PRO A 105 -3.62 -3.86 -15.36
N GLY A 106 -2.89 -3.70 -14.26
CA GLY A 106 -3.33 -4.08 -12.92
C GLY A 106 -3.55 -5.57 -12.70
N ALA A 107 -2.92 -6.44 -13.50
CA ALA A 107 -3.16 -7.89 -13.46
C ALA A 107 -2.80 -8.51 -12.10
N ASP A 108 -1.59 -8.28 -11.61
CA ASP A 108 -1.17 -8.76 -10.28
C ASP A 108 -1.60 -7.80 -9.16
N ASP A 109 -1.44 -6.49 -9.38
CA ASP A 109 -1.83 -5.41 -8.47
C ASP A 109 -3.00 -4.61 -9.07
N ASN A 110 -4.26 -4.98 -8.84
CA ASN A 110 -4.69 -6.07 -7.95
C ASN A 110 -5.89 -6.90 -8.46
N ALA A 111 -6.01 -7.04 -9.78
CA ALA A 111 -7.01 -7.94 -10.37
C ALA A 111 -6.85 -9.39 -9.86
N SER A 112 -5.63 -9.82 -9.54
CA SER A 112 -5.35 -11.12 -8.93
C SER A 112 -6.07 -11.30 -7.57
N GLY A 113 -6.01 -10.30 -6.69
CA GLY A 113 -6.69 -10.32 -5.39
C GLY A 113 -8.21 -10.32 -5.55
N VAL A 114 -8.72 -9.54 -6.50
CA VAL A 114 -10.16 -9.51 -6.82
C VAL A 114 -10.63 -10.87 -7.35
N ALA A 115 -9.87 -11.50 -8.25
CA ALA A 115 -10.19 -12.81 -8.80
C ALA A 115 -10.26 -13.89 -7.70
N VAL A 116 -9.27 -13.93 -6.82
CA VAL A 116 -9.27 -14.86 -5.67
C VAL A 116 -10.44 -14.57 -4.74
N MET A 117 -10.72 -13.30 -4.42
CA MET A 117 -11.85 -12.93 -3.56
C MET A 117 -13.19 -13.38 -4.15
N LEU A 118 -13.40 -13.21 -5.46
CA LEU A 118 -14.62 -13.63 -6.15
C LEU A 118 -14.78 -15.15 -6.14
N GLU A 119 -13.68 -15.91 -6.35
CA GLU A 119 -13.74 -17.37 -6.30
C GLU A 119 -14.04 -17.89 -4.88
N VAL A 120 -13.46 -17.25 -3.84
CA VAL A 120 -13.82 -17.57 -2.46
C VAL A 120 -15.29 -17.22 -2.18
N ALA A 121 -15.80 -16.12 -2.74
CA ALA A 121 -17.21 -15.76 -2.62
C ALA A 121 -18.13 -16.79 -3.27
N ARG A 122 -17.78 -17.30 -4.46
CA ARG A 122 -18.50 -18.36 -5.16
C ARG A 122 -18.53 -19.66 -4.32
N ALA A 123 -17.35 -20.10 -3.85
CA ALA A 123 -17.25 -21.32 -3.03
C ALA A 123 -18.01 -21.19 -1.69
N ALA A 124 -17.97 -20.02 -1.05
CA ALA A 124 -18.72 -19.76 0.18
C ALA A 124 -20.24 -19.66 -0.04
N ALA A 125 -20.69 -19.30 -1.25
CA ALA A 125 -22.11 -19.33 -1.58
C ALA A 125 -22.63 -20.77 -1.74
N GLU A 126 -21.79 -21.67 -2.26
CA GLU A 126 -22.10 -23.10 -2.39
C GLU A 126 -22.01 -23.85 -1.06
N SER A 127 -21.04 -23.48 -0.21
CA SER A 127 -20.83 -24.09 1.09
C SER A 127 -20.55 -23.01 2.16
N PRO A 128 -21.59 -22.36 2.69
CA PRO A 128 -21.42 -21.27 3.64
C PRO A 128 -20.86 -21.81 4.97
N PRO A 129 -19.81 -21.17 5.52
CA PRO A 129 -19.28 -21.57 6.81
C PRO A 129 -20.30 -21.36 7.93
N ALA A 130 -20.46 -22.36 8.79
CA ALA A 130 -21.33 -22.27 9.96
C ALA A 130 -20.83 -21.17 10.93
N ASP A 131 -21.79 -20.49 11.59
CA ASP A 131 -21.55 -19.47 12.60
C ASP A 131 -20.65 -18.29 12.18
N THR A 132 -20.47 -18.07 10.88
CA THR A 132 -19.56 -17.05 10.34
C THR A 132 -20.28 -16.16 9.33
N GLU A 133 -20.25 -14.86 9.59
CA GLU A 133 -20.66 -13.82 8.63
C GLU A 133 -19.42 -13.41 7.82
N LEU A 134 -19.53 -13.51 6.50
CA LEU A 134 -18.48 -13.18 5.55
C LEU A 134 -18.77 -11.85 4.88
N PHE A 135 -17.75 -11.01 4.75
CA PHE A 135 -17.78 -9.80 3.93
C PHE A 135 -16.76 -9.94 2.80
N PHE A 136 -17.17 -9.61 1.58
CA PHE A 136 -16.31 -9.54 0.40
C PHE A 136 -16.28 -8.10 -0.08
N ILE A 137 -15.08 -7.51 -0.16
CA ILE A 137 -14.92 -6.07 -0.34
C ILE A 137 -13.97 -5.79 -1.49
N ALA A 138 -14.49 -5.21 -2.58
CA ALA A 138 -13.66 -4.59 -3.61
C ALA A 138 -13.47 -3.12 -3.24
N SER A 139 -12.34 -2.77 -2.63
CA SER A 139 -12.02 -1.39 -2.24
C SER A 139 -11.55 -0.58 -3.44
N GLY A 140 -11.93 0.69 -3.52
CA GLY A 140 -11.50 1.58 -4.60
C GLY A 140 -10.51 2.64 -4.14
N ALA A 141 -9.70 3.14 -5.07
CA ALA A 141 -8.71 4.18 -4.82
C ALA A 141 -7.69 3.81 -3.71
N GLU A 142 -7.25 2.55 -3.68
CA GLU A 142 -6.09 2.09 -2.90
C GLU A 142 -4.82 2.80 -3.40
N GLU A 143 -4.65 2.85 -4.71
CA GLU A 143 -3.42 3.32 -5.36
C GLU A 143 -3.26 4.83 -5.26
N GLN A 144 -4.37 5.53 -5.00
CA GLN A 144 -4.42 6.95 -4.66
C GLN A 144 -4.24 7.19 -3.15
N GLY A 145 -3.68 6.19 -2.47
CA GLY A 145 -3.30 6.19 -1.07
C GLY A 145 -4.44 5.77 -0.16
N LEU A 146 -4.97 4.56 -0.28
CA LEU A 146 -5.88 3.87 0.63
C LEU A 146 -7.20 4.61 0.89
N VAL A 147 -7.73 5.32 -0.12
CA VAL A 147 -8.91 6.17 0.07
C VAL A 147 -10.14 5.32 0.36
N GLY A 148 -10.32 4.21 -0.34
CA GLY A 148 -11.42 3.25 -0.15
C GLY A 148 -11.46 2.68 1.26
N ALA A 149 -10.37 2.04 1.71
CA ALA A 149 -10.29 1.48 3.06
C ALA A 149 -10.48 2.53 4.16
N ARG A 150 -9.98 3.76 3.98
CA ARG A 150 -10.24 4.84 4.95
C ARG A 150 -11.72 5.20 5.02
N LYS A 151 -12.43 5.23 3.88
CA LYS A 151 -13.87 5.48 3.87
C LYS A 151 -14.64 4.36 4.57
N LEU A 152 -14.29 3.09 4.34
CA LEU A 152 -14.90 1.94 5.03
C LEU A 152 -14.79 2.05 6.55
N VAL A 153 -13.59 2.41 7.03
CA VAL A 153 -13.34 2.62 8.46
C VAL A 153 -14.14 3.82 8.99
N ALA A 154 -14.13 4.94 8.27
CA ALA A 154 -14.82 6.17 8.70
C ALA A 154 -16.34 5.99 8.77
N SER A 155 -16.93 5.28 7.82
CA SER A 155 -18.37 4.99 7.78
C SER A 155 -18.77 3.82 8.69
N LYS A 156 -17.82 3.19 9.39
CA LYS A 156 -18.05 1.97 10.18
C LYS A 156 -18.76 0.88 9.36
N ALA A 157 -18.34 0.69 8.11
CA ALA A 157 -18.95 -0.26 7.18
C ALA A 157 -18.88 -1.72 7.68
N LEU A 158 -17.94 -2.02 8.57
CA LEU A 158 -17.78 -3.33 9.20
C LEU A 158 -17.89 -3.23 10.72
N PRO A 159 -18.48 -4.24 11.40
CA PRO A 159 -18.39 -4.39 12.84
C PRO A 159 -16.92 -4.45 13.32
N ARG A 160 -16.61 -3.87 14.49
CA ARG A 160 -15.23 -3.73 14.99
C ARG A 160 -14.51 -5.05 15.26
N ASP A 161 -15.26 -6.10 15.57
CA ASP A 161 -14.76 -7.43 15.88
C ASP A 161 -14.44 -8.27 14.61
N THR A 162 -14.71 -7.73 13.42
CA THR A 162 -14.41 -8.37 12.14
C THR A 162 -12.92 -8.60 11.97
N LEU A 163 -12.54 -9.83 11.66
CA LEU A 163 -11.18 -10.18 11.22
C LEU A 163 -11.04 -9.87 9.74
N LEU A 164 -10.06 -9.06 9.35
CA LEU A 164 -9.88 -8.66 7.96
C LEU A 164 -8.62 -9.28 7.35
N LEU A 165 -8.79 -9.95 6.22
CA LEU A 165 -7.75 -10.44 5.34
C LEU A 165 -7.78 -9.62 4.05
N ASN A 166 -6.72 -8.87 3.78
CA ASN A 166 -6.51 -8.21 2.51
C ASN A 166 -5.69 -9.11 1.58
N LEU A 167 -6.08 -9.17 0.31
CA LEU A 167 -5.37 -9.87 -0.77
C LEU A 167 -4.77 -8.80 -1.68
N ASP A 168 -3.46 -8.89 -1.90
CA ASP A 168 -2.72 -7.84 -2.60
C ASP A 168 -1.51 -8.43 -3.32
N GLY A 169 -1.51 -8.44 -4.65
CA GLY A 169 -0.45 -9.08 -5.44
C GLY A 169 -0.35 -10.58 -5.14
N VAL A 170 -1.34 -11.36 -5.54
CA VAL A 170 -1.45 -12.80 -5.25
C VAL A 170 -1.38 -13.68 -6.50
N GLY A 171 -1.07 -13.09 -7.66
CA GLY A 171 -0.99 -13.77 -8.96
C GLY A 171 0.43 -14.15 -9.38
N VAL A 172 1.46 -13.61 -8.73
CA VAL A 172 2.85 -13.73 -9.17
C VAL A 172 3.76 -14.35 -8.11
N GLY A 173 4.48 -15.41 -8.51
CA GLY A 173 5.57 -16.02 -7.76
C GLY A 173 5.16 -17.06 -6.71
N PRO A 174 6.06 -17.99 -6.35
CA PRO A 174 5.70 -19.15 -5.53
C PRO A 174 5.80 -18.88 -4.02
N HIS A 175 6.32 -17.71 -3.60
CA HIS A 175 6.55 -17.43 -2.19
C HIS A 175 5.39 -16.70 -1.56
N SER A 176 4.72 -17.37 -0.62
CA SER A 176 3.63 -16.82 0.16
C SER A 176 4.12 -15.97 1.34
N TYR A 177 3.56 -14.78 1.48
CA TYR A 177 3.86 -13.88 2.58
C TYR A 177 2.61 -13.47 3.36
N VAL A 178 2.79 -13.34 4.68
CA VAL A 178 1.85 -12.67 5.56
C VAL A 178 2.51 -11.39 6.07
N ILE A 179 1.83 -10.25 5.91
CA ILE A 179 2.38 -8.98 6.36
C ILE A 179 2.37 -8.92 7.89
N GLU A 180 3.56 -8.92 8.51
CA GLU A 180 3.69 -8.82 9.98
C GLU A 180 3.64 -7.37 10.47
N GLY A 181 3.87 -6.40 9.59
CA GLY A 181 3.76 -4.99 9.92
C GLY A 181 4.19 -4.06 8.80
N ASN A 182 3.95 -2.77 9.03
CA ASN A 182 4.23 -1.70 8.06
C ASN A 182 4.99 -0.53 8.70
N GLY A 183 5.75 0.16 7.84
CA GLY A 183 6.40 1.43 8.16
C GLY A 183 7.76 1.30 8.85
N ILE A 184 8.60 2.33 8.68
CA ILE A 184 9.92 2.43 9.29
C ILE A 184 9.84 3.16 10.64
N PHE A 185 9.43 4.43 10.60
CA PHE A 185 9.34 5.30 11.77
C PHE A 185 8.02 5.14 12.53
N ARG A 186 6.89 5.06 11.79
CA ARG A 186 5.56 4.81 12.35
C ARG A 186 5.19 3.35 12.16
N ARG A 187 5.76 2.50 13.01
CA ARG A 187 5.58 1.04 12.96
C ARG A 187 4.15 0.66 13.31
N ARG A 188 3.54 -0.19 12.49
CA ARG A 188 2.19 -0.76 12.71
C ARG A 188 2.28 -2.27 12.56
N ARG A 189 2.13 -3.00 13.66
CA ARG A 189 2.22 -4.47 13.68
C ARG A 189 0.81 -5.07 13.52
N THR A 190 0.70 -6.14 12.74
CA THR A 190 -0.53 -6.92 12.62
C THR A 190 -0.67 -7.89 13.81
N SER A 191 -1.87 -8.46 14.02
CA SER A 191 -2.08 -9.40 15.13
C SER A 191 -1.26 -10.68 14.94
N SER A 192 -0.38 -10.99 15.90
CA SER A 192 0.43 -12.22 15.86
C SER A 192 -0.43 -13.47 15.79
N GLN A 193 -1.57 -13.49 16.49
CA GLN A 193 -2.52 -14.61 16.45
C GLN A 193 -3.13 -14.77 15.04
N LEU A 194 -3.56 -13.67 14.42
CA LEU A 194 -4.11 -13.72 13.05
C LEU A 194 -3.05 -14.17 12.04
N ASN A 195 -1.82 -13.66 12.17
CA ASN A 195 -0.72 -14.06 11.30
C ASN A 195 -0.37 -15.54 11.45
N GLN A 196 -0.44 -16.07 12.68
CA GLN A 196 -0.19 -17.49 12.94
C GLN A 196 -1.28 -18.37 12.34
N VAL A 197 -2.56 -18.00 12.49
CA VAL A 197 -3.68 -18.71 11.86
C VAL A 197 -3.50 -18.76 10.35
N LEU A 198 -3.23 -17.62 9.71
CA LEU A 198 -3.00 -17.58 8.26
C LEU A 198 -1.76 -18.37 7.85
N SER A 199 -0.67 -18.27 8.60
CA SER A 199 0.54 -19.06 8.31
C SER A 199 0.26 -20.56 8.39
N ASN A 200 -0.54 -21.00 9.36
CA ASN A 200 -0.93 -22.41 9.47
C ASN A 200 -1.85 -22.83 8.30
N SER A 201 -2.80 -21.98 7.90
CA SER A 201 -3.64 -22.23 6.72
C SER A 201 -2.81 -22.35 5.43
N ILE A 202 -1.83 -21.46 5.24
CA ILE A 202 -0.91 -21.48 4.08
C ILE A 202 -0.08 -22.78 4.09
N LYS A 203 0.43 -23.21 5.26
CA LYS A 203 1.12 -24.51 5.40
C LYS A 203 0.21 -25.69 5.08
N GLY A 204 -1.04 -25.65 5.56
CA GLY A 204 -2.05 -26.68 5.29
C GLY A 204 -2.36 -26.81 3.80
N ALA A 205 -2.27 -25.71 3.05
CA ALA A 205 -2.37 -25.70 1.58
C ALA A 205 -1.09 -26.16 0.86
N GLY A 206 -0.08 -26.67 1.58
CA GLY A 206 1.19 -27.14 0.99
C GLY A 206 2.19 -26.03 0.64
N LEU A 207 1.91 -24.77 1.02
CA LEU A 207 2.76 -23.63 0.73
C LEU A 207 3.66 -23.27 1.92
N LYS A 208 4.76 -22.57 1.66
CA LYS A 208 5.72 -22.15 2.69
C LYS A 208 5.50 -20.67 3.05
N PRO A 209 4.75 -20.34 4.12
CA PRO A 209 4.56 -18.95 4.51
C PRO A 209 5.85 -18.35 5.07
N SER A 210 6.03 -17.08 4.81
CA SER A 210 7.03 -16.24 5.47
C SER A 210 6.40 -14.95 5.98
N LEU A 211 6.92 -14.41 7.07
CA LEU A 211 6.53 -13.08 7.51
C LEU A 211 7.25 -12.02 6.69
N TRP A 212 6.55 -10.92 6.40
CA TRP A 212 7.11 -9.75 5.73
C TRP A 212 6.76 -8.47 6.49
N TRP A 213 7.79 -7.75 6.94
CA TRP A 213 7.67 -6.35 7.36
C TRP A 213 7.72 -5.39 6.15
N ALA A 214 6.58 -4.86 5.75
CA ALA A 214 6.41 -3.93 4.65
C ALA A 214 6.84 -2.51 5.05
N ALA A 215 8.16 -2.28 5.08
CA ALA A 215 8.76 -1.03 5.55
C ALA A 215 8.36 0.19 4.70
N LEU A 216 8.32 0.00 3.37
CA LEU A 216 8.06 1.07 2.40
C LEU A 216 6.69 0.97 1.72
N ALA A 217 6.02 -0.18 1.83
CA ALA A 217 4.70 -0.42 1.23
C ALA A 217 3.58 -0.23 2.25
N ARG A 218 2.41 0.15 1.76
CA ARG A 218 1.17 0.21 2.51
C ARG A 218 0.15 -0.62 1.73
N HIS A 219 -0.80 -1.19 2.47
CA HIS A 219 -1.89 -1.97 1.89
C HIS A 219 -3.17 -1.59 2.64
N ASP A 220 -4.31 -2.03 2.13
CA ASP A 220 -5.62 -1.65 2.63
C ASP A 220 -5.93 -2.11 4.06
N HIS A 221 -5.19 -3.05 4.64
CA HIS A 221 -5.34 -3.41 6.06
C HIS A 221 -4.89 -2.29 7.02
N VAL A 222 -4.05 -1.35 6.56
CA VAL A 222 -3.43 -0.33 7.44
C VAL A 222 -4.45 0.63 8.08
N PRO A 223 -5.44 1.20 7.36
CA PRO A 223 -6.51 1.98 7.98
C PRO A 223 -7.30 1.21 9.04
N PHE A 224 -7.56 -0.08 8.85
CA PHE A 224 -8.26 -0.91 9.82
C PHE A 224 -7.43 -1.15 11.08
N LEU A 225 -6.11 -1.38 10.95
CA LEU A 225 -5.21 -1.43 12.09
C LEU A 225 -5.23 -0.12 12.90
N GLN A 226 -5.29 1.04 12.22
CA GLN A 226 -5.39 2.34 12.90
C GLN A 226 -6.69 2.50 13.68
N ALA A 227 -7.77 1.85 13.22
CA ALA A 227 -9.05 1.77 13.91
C ALA A 227 -9.10 0.67 14.99
N LYS A 228 -7.95 0.04 15.31
CA LYS A 228 -7.82 -1.06 16.28
C LYS A 228 -8.58 -2.33 15.89
N MET A 229 -8.84 -2.53 14.61
CA MET A 229 -9.38 -3.79 14.08
C MET A 229 -8.25 -4.79 13.80
N ARG A 230 -8.59 -6.09 13.85
CA ARG A 230 -7.65 -7.17 13.57
C ARG A 230 -7.59 -7.38 12.07
N ALA A 231 -6.53 -6.89 11.44
CA ALA A 231 -6.38 -6.91 9.99
C ALA A 231 -4.95 -7.30 9.59
N THR A 232 -4.80 -7.98 8.46
CA THR A 232 -3.49 -8.30 7.86
C THR A 232 -3.63 -8.52 6.35
N THR A 233 -2.50 -8.65 5.65
CA THR A 233 -2.46 -8.86 4.19
C THR A 233 -1.74 -10.16 3.86
N TYR A 234 -2.28 -10.88 2.88
CA TYR A 234 -1.62 -11.99 2.19
C TYR A 234 -1.18 -11.53 0.80
N THR A 235 0.06 -11.87 0.43
CA THR A 235 0.69 -11.48 -0.84
C THR A 235 1.67 -12.56 -1.29
N THR A 236 1.95 -12.64 -2.59
CA THR A 236 2.94 -13.55 -3.17
C THR A 236 4.09 -12.79 -3.84
N ASP A 237 5.24 -13.45 -4.02
CA ASP A 237 6.38 -12.86 -4.73
C ASP A 237 7.30 -13.94 -5.34
N VAL A 238 8.12 -13.56 -6.33
CA VAL A 238 8.99 -14.44 -7.13
C VAL A 238 10.35 -14.78 -6.50
N GLY A 239 10.63 -14.34 -5.28
CA GLY A 239 11.87 -14.72 -4.58
C GLY A 239 13.15 -14.04 -5.13
N GLY A 240 14.32 -14.37 -4.57
CA GLY A 240 15.64 -13.86 -5.01
C GLY A 240 16.41 -12.94 -4.02
N LYS A 241 17.30 -12.07 -4.52
CA LYS A 241 18.06 -11.10 -3.69
C LYS A 241 17.25 -9.82 -3.40
N ASP A 242 17.19 -9.39 -2.14
CA ASP A 242 16.59 -8.11 -1.71
C ASP A 242 17.63 -7.26 -0.96
N ARG A 243 18.38 -6.43 -1.70
CA ARG A 243 19.45 -5.59 -1.12
C ARG A 243 18.88 -4.46 -0.27
N LEU A 244 17.83 -3.79 -0.77
CA LEU A 244 17.21 -2.66 -0.09
C LEU A 244 16.49 -3.09 1.18
N GLY A 245 15.72 -4.19 1.14
CA GLY A 245 15.09 -4.75 2.33
C GLY A 245 16.10 -5.15 3.40
N ARG A 246 17.22 -5.79 3.03
CA ARG A 246 18.30 -6.11 3.97
C ARG A 246 18.96 -4.87 4.58
N PHE A 247 19.18 -3.83 3.78
CA PHE A 247 19.69 -2.56 4.29
C PHE A 247 18.72 -1.97 5.32
N ILE A 248 17.43 -1.89 4.98
CA ILE A 248 16.39 -1.37 5.88
C ILE A 248 16.29 -2.20 7.16
N ALA A 249 16.33 -3.53 7.05
CA ALA A 249 16.27 -4.45 8.19
C ALA A 249 17.38 -4.14 9.20
N ARG A 250 18.62 -3.96 8.72
CA ARG A 250 19.79 -3.65 9.54
C ARG A 250 19.73 -2.22 10.08
N ALA A 251 19.50 -1.23 9.22
CA ALA A 251 19.56 0.19 9.57
C ALA A 251 18.47 0.60 10.58
N PHE A 252 17.31 -0.07 10.56
CA PHE A 252 16.17 0.30 11.39
C PHE A 252 15.74 -0.77 12.40
N GLY A 253 16.46 -1.89 12.53
CA GLY A 253 16.09 -2.96 13.46
C GLY A 253 14.70 -3.55 13.16
N LEU A 254 14.45 -3.84 11.89
CA LEU A 254 13.19 -4.39 11.39
C LEU A 254 13.44 -5.81 10.87
N PRO A 255 13.33 -6.85 11.72
CA PRO A 255 13.43 -8.21 11.24
C PRO A 255 12.37 -8.44 10.15
N ASN A 256 12.67 -9.28 9.16
CA ASN A 256 11.77 -9.55 8.04
C ASN A 256 11.43 -8.35 7.14
N ALA A 257 12.16 -7.22 7.22
CA ALA A 257 11.95 -6.13 6.28
C ALA A 257 12.29 -6.55 4.84
N ARG A 258 11.32 -6.35 3.94
CA ARG A 258 11.51 -6.56 2.50
C ARG A 258 11.03 -5.35 1.71
N ALA A 259 11.70 -5.10 0.59
CA ALA A 259 11.41 -4.02 -0.34
C ALA A 259 11.23 -4.50 -1.78
N ARG A 260 11.04 -5.81 -2.00
CA ARG A 260 11.03 -6.41 -3.34
C ARG A 260 9.89 -5.95 -4.24
N GLY A 261 8.67 -5.75 -3.71
CA GLY A 261 7.50 -5.37 -4.53
C GLY A 261 7.74 -4.19 -5.48
N TYR A 262 8.66 -3.30 -5.14
CA TYR A 262 9.07 -2.18 -5.99
C TYR A 262 9.68 -2.58 -7.35
N ARG A 263 10.29 -3.76 -7.48
CA ARG A 263 11.00 -4.19 -8.69
C ARG A 263 10.07 -4.57 -9.84
N TYR A 264 8.83 -4.93 -9.53
CA TYR A 264 7.82 -5.38 -10.50
C TYR A 264 6.74 -4.32 -10.74
N ILE A 265 7.00 -3.07 -10.35
CA ILE A 265 6.10 -1.96 -10.68
C ILE A 265 6.11 -1.79 -12.20
N HIS A 266 4.92 -1.82 -12.79
CA HIS A 266 4.72 -1.69 -14.21
C HIS A 266 5.20 -0.32 -14.72
N THR A 267 6.09 -0.34 -15.70
CA THR A 267 6.70 0.83 -16.32
C THR A 267 6.11 1.13 -17.69
N LEU A 268 6.42 2.30 -18.27
CA LEU A 268 6.06 2.59 -19.66
C LEU A 268 6.80 1.73 -20.69
N GLU A 269 7.92 1.09 -20.30
CA GLU A 269 8.69 0.20 -21.17
C GLU A 269 8.04 -1.20 -21.28
N ASP A 270 7.10 -1.53 -20.38
CA ASP A 270 6.40 -2.82 -20.33
C ASP A 270 5.13 -2.86 -21.21
N THR A 271 4.85 -1.77 -21.94
CA THR A 271 3.64 -1.56 -22.78
C THR A 271 3.98 -1.27 -24.22
#